data_AF-A0A2D8XJT9-F1
#
_entry.id   AF-A0A2D8XJT9-F1
#
_cell.length_a   1.000
_cell.length_b   1.000
_cell.length_c   1.000
_cell.angle_alpha   90.00
_cell.angle_beta   90.00
_cell.angle_gamma   90.00
#
_symmetry.space_group_name_H-M   'P 1'
#
loop_
_entity.id
_entity.type
_entity.pdbx_description
1 polymer ?
#
loop_
_entity_poly.entity_id
_entity_poly.type
_entity_poly.pdbx_seq_one_letter_code
_entity_poly.pdbx_strand_id
1 'polypeptide(L)' 'MSKSPKLQEIGLPVTVEELLELLNKLYPERSPDLDDDTKAMYFKAGQRDVVRFLNVLKERSEDNILE' A
#
# COMPACT_ATOMS: atom_id res chain seq x y z
N MET A 1 13.57 -9.73 11.34
CA MET A 1 13.10 -8.34 11.14
C MET A 1 13.36 -7.96 9.70
N SER A 2 12.32 -7.88 8.86
CA SER A 2 12.48 -7.44 7.46
C SER A 2 12.71 -5.94 7.46
N LYS A 3 13.86 -5.48 6.98
CA LYS A 3 14.15 -4.04 6.84
C LYS A 3 13.27 -3.50 5.72
N SER A 4 12.48 -2.48 6.00
CA SER A 4 11.76 -1.74 4.97
C SER A 4 12.78 -1.16 3.97
N PRO A 5 12.53 -1.28 2.65
CA PRO A 5 13.45 -0.78 1.63
C PRO A 5 13.59 0.73 1.75
N LYS A 6 14.81 1.24 1.58
CA LYS A 6 15.04 2.68 1.48
C LYS A 6 14.43 3.17 0.17
N LEU A 7 13.79 4.35 0.17
CA LEU A 7 13.17 4.92 -1.04
C LEU A 7 14.10 4.99 -2.26
N GLN A 8 15.39 5.14 -2.02
CA GLN A 8 16.45 5.22 -3.04
C GLN A 8 16.75 3.88 -3.73
N GLU A 9 16.29 2.77 -3.15
CA GLU A 9 16.46 1.41 -3.67
C GLU A 9 15.20 0.90 -4.41
N ILE A 10 14.17 1.75 -4.52
CA ILE A 10 12.89 1.40 -5.12
C ILE A 10 12.93 1.76 -6.60
N GLY A 11 12.88 0.74 -7.46
CA GLY A 11 12.70 0.91 -8.90
C GLY A 11 11.25 1.31 -9.24
N LEU A 12 11.07 1.92 -10.41
CA LEU A 12 9.73 2.20 -10.94
C LEU A 12 9.07 0.87 -11.35
N PRO A 13 7.91 0.50 -10.80
CA PRO A 13 7.17 -0.68 -11.23
C PRO A 13 6.69 -0.54 -12.67
N VAL A 14 6.68 -1.65 -13.41
CA VAL A 14 6.34 -1.71 -14.83
C VAL A 14 4.91 -2.20 -15.03
N THR A 15 4.39 -3.00 -14.08
CA THR A 15 3.01 -3.50 -14.10
C THR A 15 2.18 -2.97 -12.93
N VAL A 16 0.85 -3.03 -13.07
CA VAL A 16 -0.08 -2.71 -11.98
C VAL A 16 0.12 -3.66 -10.80
N GLU A 17 0.44 -4.93 -11.04
CA GLU A 17 0.77 -5.92 -10.01
C GLU A 17 1.96 -5.47 -9.17
N GLU A 18 3.07 -5.19 -9.83
CA GLU A 18 4.32 -4.76 -9.19
C GLU A 18 4.12 -3.46 -8.40
N LEU A 19 3.32 -2.53 -8.94
CA LEU A 19 2.98 -1.29 -8.25
C LEU A 19 2.22 -1.58 -6.95
N LEU A 20 1.21 -2.44 -6.99
CA LEU A 20 0.41 -2.75 -5.81
C LEU A 20 1.18 -3.57 -4.78
N GLU A 21 2.00 -4.53 -5.21
CA GLU A 21 2.90 -5.26 -4.32
C GLU A 21 3.85 -4.30 -3.59
N LEU A 22 4.46 -3.36 -4.32
CA LEU A 22 5.33 -2.34 -3.76
C LEU A 22 4.58 -1.45 -2.75
N LEU A 23 3.39 -0.95 -3.11
CA LEU A 23 2.59 -0.09 -2.25
C LEU A 23 2.11 -0.81 -0.99
N ASN A 24 1.69 -2.08 -1.09
CA ASN A 24 1.31 -2.89 0.06
C ASN A 24 2.50 -3.15 1.00
N LYS A 25 3.73 -3.25 0.47
CA LYS A 25 4.96 -3.36 1.28
C LYS A 25 5.32 -2.05 1.99
N LEU A 26 5.18 -0.91 1.32
CA LEU A 26 5.52 0.41 1.87
C LEU A 26 4.48 0.92 2.88
N TYR A 27 3.20 0.70 2.58
CA TYR A 27 2.07 1.17 3.37
C TYR A 27 1.19 -0.03 3.75
N PRO A 28 1.68 -0.90 4.65
CA PRO A 28 0.99 -2.13 5.00
C PRO A 28 -0.29 -1.85 5.78
N GLU A 29 -1.25 -2.76 5.63
CA GLU A 29 -2.48 -2.79 6.43
C GLU A 29 -2.11 -3.17 7.88
N ARG A 30 -2.02 -2.20 8.77
CA ARG A 30 -1.69 -2.43 10.18
C ARG A 30 -2.31 -1.37 11.10
N SER A 31 -2.51 -1.76 12.35
CA SER A 31 -2.86 -0.82 13.42
C SER A 31 -1.72 0.16 13.68
N PRO A 32 -2.01 1.39 14.13
CA PRO A 32 -1.00 2.33 14.57
C PRO A 32 -0.14 1.76 15.70
N ASP A 33 1.11 2.20 15.77
CA ASP A 33 2.02 1.84 16.87
C ASP A 33 1.62 2.65 18.12
N LEU A 34 1.82 2.10 19.33
CA LEU A 34 1.41 2.79 20.58
C LEU A 34 2.10 4.15 20.79
N ASP A 35 3.30 4.29 20.22
CA ASP A 35 4.13 5.48 20.31
C ASP A 35 3.85 6.48 19.15
N ASP A 36 2.92 6.17 18.25
CA ASP A 36 2.54 7.11 17.19
C ASP A 36 1.74 8.29 17.76
N ASP A 37 2.19 9.51 17.44
CA ASP A 37 1.38 10.68 17.69
C ASP A 37 0.17 10.73 16.74
N THR A 38 -0.84 11.50 17.13
CA THR A 38 -2.09 11.62 16.37
C THR A 38 -1.89 12.03 14.91
N LYS A 39 -0.90 12.90 14.61
CA LYS A 39 -0.63 13.36 13.25
C LYS A 39 -0.03 12.23 12.41
N ALA A 40 0.92 11.47 12.97
CA ALA A 40 1.52 10.30 12.35
C ALA A 40 0.47 9.22 12.10
N MET A 41 -0.44 8.98 13.04
CA MET A 41 -1.56 8.04 12.87
C MET A 41 -2.42 8.39 11.65
N TYR A 42 -2.89 9.65 11.56
CA TYR A 42 -3.70 10.09 10.42
C TYR A 42 -2.94 10.02 9.10
N PHE A 43 -1.65 10.37 9.10
CA PHE A 43 -0.83 10.30 7.89
C PHE A 43 -0.69 8.86 7.38
N LYS A 44 -0.37 7.91 8.27
CA LYS A 44 -0.27 6.49 7.93
C LYS A 44 -1.62 5.91 7.48
N ALA A 45 -2.71 6.28 8.16
CA ALA A 45 -4.07 5.86 7.78
C ALA A 45 -4.44 6.34 6.37
N GLY A 46 -4.19 7.62 6.06
CA GLY A 46 -4.46 8.19 4.74
C GLY A 46 -3.66 7.52 3.63
N GLN A 47 -2.37 7.24 3.86
CA GLN A 47 -1.55 6.46 2.91
C GLN A 47 -2.17 5.08 2.66
N ARG A 48 -2.64 4.41 3.73
CA ARG A 48 -3.21 3.08 3.63
C ARG A 48 -4.56 3.06 2.90
N ASP A 49 -5.41 4.06 3.13
CA ASP A 49 -6.71 4.15 2.46
C ASP A 49 -6.57 4.28 0.94
N VAL A 50 -5.54 5.00 0.46
CA VAL A 50 -5.22 5.07 -0.98
C VAL A 50 -4.86 3.68 -1.53
N VAL A 51 -4.01 2.93 -0.82
CA VAL A 51 -3.62 1.58 -1.26
C VAL A 51 -4.82 0.61 -1.23
N ARG A 52 -5.67 0.70 -0.21
CA ARG A 52 -6.91 -0.09 -0.13
C ARG A 52 -7.83 0.19 -1.32
N PHE A 53 -8.01 1.46 -1.66
CA PHE A 53 -8.82 1.85 -2.82
C PHE A 53 -8.29 1.24 -4.13
N LEU A 54 -6.98 1.28 -4.37
CA LEU A 54 -6.39 0.71 -5.57
C LEU A 54 -6.54 -0.82 -5.65
N ASN A 55 -6.37 -1.53 -4.52
CA ASN A 55 -6.61 -2.97 -4.46
C ASN A 55 -8.07 -3.31 -4.84
N VAL A 56 -9.05 -2.55 -4.34
CA VAL A 56 -10.48 -2.73 -4.68
C VAL A 56 -10.74 -2.47 -6.16
N LEU A 57 -10.11 -1.46 -6.76
CA LEU A 57 -10.24 -1.21 -8.20
C LEU A 57 -9.68 -2.37 -9.04
N LYS A 58 -8.55 -2.93 -8.63
CA LYS A 58 -7.97 -4.10 -9.29
C LYS A 58 -8.88 -5.32 -9.21
N GLU A 59 -9.36 -5.66 -8.01
CA GLU A 59 -10.29 -6.78 -7.79
C GLU A 59 -11.52 -6.66 -8.71
N ARG A 60 -12.15 -5.48 -8.74
CA ARG A 60 -13.28 -5.21 -9.66
C ARG A 60 -12.90 -5.35 -11.13
N SER A 61 -11.69 -4.95 -11.51
CA SER A 61 -11.25 -5.09 -12.91
C SER A 61 -11.07 -6.54 -13.30
N GLU A 62 -10.68 -7.42 -12.37
CA GLU A 62 -10.50 -8.84 -12.59
C GLU A 62 -11.83 -9.59 -12.58
N ASP A 63 -12.73 -9.22 -11.66
CA ASP A 63 -14.09 -9.77 -11.60
C ASP A 63 -14.89 -9.45 -12.87
N ASN A 64 -14.76 -8.23 -13.39
CA ASN A 64 -15.42 -7.81 -14.64
C ASN A 64 -14.88 -8.53 -15.89
N ILE A 65 -13.74 -9.23 -15.81
CA ILE A 65 -13.17 -10.02 -16.94
C ILE A 65 -13.74 -11.45 -16.96
N LEU A 66 -14.46 -11.87 -15.90
CA LEU A 66 -15.05 -13.21 -15.77
C LEU A 66 -16.54 -13.28 -16.17
N GLU A 67 -17.15 -12.16 -16.58
CA GLU A 67 -18.48 -12.08 -17.23
C GLU A 67 -18.39 -12.14 -18.76
#